data_AF-A0A0D9VAF3-F1
#
_entry.id   AF-A0A0D9VAF3-F1
#
_cell.length_a   1.000
_cell.length_b   1.000
_cell.length_c   1.000
_cell.angle_alpha   90.00
_cell.angle_beta   90.00
_cell.angle_gamma   90.00
#
_symmetry.space_group_name_H-M   'P 1'
#
loop_
_entity.id
_entity.type
_entity.pdbx_description
1 polymer ?
#
loop_
_entity_poly.entity_id
_entity_poly.type
_entity_poly.pdbx_seq_one_letter_code
_entity_poly.pdbx_strand_id
1 'polypeptide(L)'
;MPSKLPDLNSLGGAGAGVEDGGGGGGKKWPVGFVQFLFVLSVVVCSLLYAPRLFVLTSTYGLDFFAGQTPPPNTSSSSSLVDGGAGGNANDDVAAPVLDNQVHSPCSSLPGDTICCDRSDFNTDVCFMAGDVRTDSASLSLLLFPNQTSPSANATAKEERIRPYSRKWETFIMSKVEELRLRTATDSADAHRCDVVHDAPLMVMTAGGYTGNLFHAFSDGLVPAWVTSQHLRRRVVLGVLSYNPWWAGTFGDIITGLTDHHVIDLLHDKRTHCFPGAIVGTRFHGILTVDPTRLRDNKSILDFRSLLANVYETGEPNQVTNPQRPRLGIVARKGTRVMENQEEVARLARRVGFDVEILETANGMPLSAWYASVSACDVLVGVHGADLTKLLFLRPGAALVQIAPLGVPPIARGCYAEASMRMGLHYEQYDAVGHESSLIRSYGPTDVVVSDPEVAKRDKGWGFVARVYLGGQNVTLDLARFGETLSRMHARALRVRSLQSQEAP
;
A
#
# COMPACT_ATOMS: atom_id res chain seq x y z
N MET A 1 28.45 -39.65 42.80
CA MET A 1 28.05 -40.14 44.14
C MET A 1 28.94 -39.47 45.19
N PRO A 2 28.48 -39.32 46.44
CA PRO A 2 28.03 -38.07 47.09
C PRO A 2 29.24 -37.18 47.56
N SER A 3 29.14 -36.09 48.33
CA SER A 3 28.18 -35.70 49.36
C SER A 3 28.34 -34.24 49.85
N LYS A 4 27.26 -33.68 50.42
CA LYS A 4 27.25 -32.76 51.60
C LYS A 4 27.94 -31.37 51.53
N LEU A 5 27.06 -30.36 51.53
CA LEU A 5 27.07 -29.13 52.36
C LEU A 5 27.61 -29.34 53.80
N PRO A 6 27.94 -28.28 54.61
CA PRO A 6 27.53 -26.86 54.51
C PRO A 6 28.76 -25.89 54.69
N ASP A 7 28.78 -24.65 55.24
CA ASP A 7 27.78 -23.79 55.91
C ASP A 7 28.16 -22.27 56.01
N LEU A 8 27.21 -21.47 56.53
CA LEU A 8 27.31 -20.25 57.39
C LEU A 8 28.24 -19.04 57.09
N ASN A 9 27.59 -17.86 57.07
CA ASN A 9 27.93 -16.56 57.70
C ASN A 9 29.31 -15.87 57.50
N SER A 10 29.27 -14.54 57.23
CA SER A 10 29.40 -13.51 58.29
C SER A 10 29.26 -12.06 57.74
N LEU A 11 28.81 -11.13 58.60
CA LEU A 11 28.75 -9.65 58.44
C LEU A 11 27.87 -9.13 57.27
N GLY A 12 27.07 -8.06 57.39
CA GLY A 12 26.91 -7.04 58.44
C GLY A 12 27.15 -5.64 57.83
N GLY A 13 26.31 -4.61 58.02
CA GLY A 13 25.04 -4.52 58.74
C GLY A 13 24.43 -3.12 58.59
N ALA A 14 23.45 -2.78 59.45
CA ALA A 14 22.67 -1.53 59.47
C ALA A 14 21.74 -1.27 58.25
N GLY A 15 20.59 -0.60 58.40
CA GLY A 15 19.96 -0.18 59.67
C GLY A 15 19.22 1.15 59.60
N ALA A 16 18.04 1.18 58.97
CA ALA A 16 17.05 2.24 59.14
C ALA A 16 15.66 1.66 58.83
N GLY A 17 14.73 1.75 59.79
CA GLY A 17 13.36 1.28 59.63
C GLY A 17 12.37 2.42 59.78
N VAL A 18 11.28 2.36 59.03
CA VAL A 18 10.02 3.07 59.28
C VAL A 18 8.92 2.04 59.02
N GLU A 19 8.04 1.85 59.99
CA GLU A 19 6.90 0.93 59.90
C GLU A 19 5.61 1.69 59.51
N ASP A 20 4.47 1.00 59.65
CA ASP A 20 3.10 1.40 59.28
C ASP A 20 2.81 1.53 57.77
N GLY A 21 1.70 0.99 57.25
CA GLY A 21 0.72 0.12 57.91
C GLY A 21 -0.51 -0.07 57.02
N GLY A 22 -0.81 -1.30 56.59
CA GLY A 22 -1.94 -1.54 55.68
C GLY A 22 -2.16 -3.01 55.31
N GLY A 23 -3.10 -3.67 55.97
CA GLY A 23 -3.47 -5.05 55.69
C GLY A 23 -4.39 -5.18 54.46
N GLY A 24 -3.91 -5.82 53.40
CA GLY A 24 -4.70 -6.17 52.21
C GLY A 24 -4.55 -7.66 51.86
N GLY A 25 -5.64 -8.42 51.95
CA GLY A 25 -5.67 -9.89 51.84
C GLY A 25 -5.47 -10.46 50.42
N GLY A 26 -4.40 -10.10 49.73
CA GLY A 26 -4.04 -10.68 48.44
C GLY A 26 -3.26 -11.99 48.58
N LYS A 27 -3.68 -13.06 47.89
CA LYS A 27 -2.86 -14.28 47.72
C LYS A 27 -1.59 -13.93 46.94
N LYS A 28 -0.47 -13.77 47.66
CA LYS A 28 0.84 -13.52 47.05
C LYS A 28 1.29 -14.76 46.27
N TRP A 29 1.05 -14.75 44.96
CA TRP A 29 1.73 -15.67 44.04
C TRP A 29 3.25 -15.50 44.20
N PRO A 30 4.04 -16.59 44.17
CA PRO A 30 5.49 -16.46 44.28
C PRO A 30 6.03 -15.66 43.09
N VAL A 31 7.05 -14.83 43.33
CA VAL A 31 7.59 -13.88 42.32
C VAL A 31 7.95 -14.59 41.00
N GLY A 32 8.49 -15.81 41.10
CA GLY A 32 8.79 -16.66 39.96
C GLY A 32 7.57 -17.06 39.10
N PHE A 33 6.34 -17.08 39.63
CA PHE A 33 5.14 -17.36 38.83
C PHE A 33 4.70 -16.16 37.99
N VAL A 34 4.83 -14.94 38.54
CA VAL A 34 4.56 -13.71 37.78
C VAL A 34 5.65 -13.51 36.71
N GLN A 35 6.92 -13.79 37.04
CA GLN A 35 8.00 -13.83 36.05
C GLN A 35 7.79 -14.94 35.01
N PHE A 36 7.32 -16.12 35.40
CA PHE A 36 7.00 -17.21 34.46
C PHE A 36 5.89 -16.82 33.48
N LEU A 37 4.80 -16.21 33.96
CA LEU A 37 3.73 -15.71 33.07
C LEU A 37 4.20 -14.56 32.18
N PHE A 38 5.06 -13.66 32.67
CA PHE A 38 5.63 -12.58 31.86
C PHE A 38 6.58 -13.11 30.78
N VAL A 39 7.48 -14.05 31.13
CA VAL A 39 8.38 -14.71 30.17
C VAL A 39 7.58 -15.55 29.18
N LEU A 40 6.56 -16.29 29.63
CA LEU A 40 5.66 -17.05 28.74
C LEU A 40 4.91 -16.11 27.78
N SER A 41 4.42 -14.97 28.26
CA SER A 41 3.79 -13.93 27.42
C SER A 41 4.77 -13.38 26.38
N VAL A 42 5.99 -13.00 26.78
CA VAL A 42 7.02 -12.48 25.87
C VAL A 42 7.48 -13.54 24.86
N VAL A 43 7.62 -14.80 25.27
CA VAL A 43 7.97 -15.93 24.38
C VAL A 43 6.83 -16.25 23.42
N VAL A 44 5.57 -16.26 23.87
CA VAL A 44 4.39 -16.47 23.01
C VAL A 44 4.24 -15.32 22.02
N CYS A 45 4.36 -14.06 22.45
CA CYS A 45 4.41 -12.91 21.53
C CYS A 45 5.56 -13.04 20.53
N SER A 46 6.75 -13.43 20.97
CA SER A 46 7.90 -13.66 20.08
C SER A 46 7.65 -14.78 19.07
N LEU A 47 6.95 -15.85 19.45
CA LEU A 47 6.62 -16.98 18.56
C LEU A 47 5.40 -16.72 17.64
N LEU A 48 4.57 -15.73 17.96
CA LEU A 48 3.46 -15.26 17.14
C LEU A 48 3.88 -14.14 16.16
N TYR A 49 4.85 -13.29 16.52
CA TYR A 49 5.32 -12.17 15.70
C TYR A 49 6.65 -12.42 14.99
N ALA A 50 7.39 -13.50 15.27
CA ALA A 50 8.55 -13.87 14.47
C ALA A 50 8.13 -14.37 13.07
N PRO A 51 8.66 -13.80 11.98
CA PRO A 51 8.42 -14.32 10.64
C PRO A 51 9.08 -15.69 10.50
N ARG A 52 8.28 -16.76 10.38
CA ARG A 52 8.77 -18.14 10.28
C ARG A 52 9.54 -18.35 8.98
N LEU A 53 10.87 -18.26 9.07
CA LEU A 53 11.82 -18.58 8.00
C LEU A 53 11.84 -20.07 7.69
N PHE A 54 10.89 -20.54 6.88
CA PHE A 54 11.01 -21.79 6.14
C PHE A 54 11.10 -21.49 4.64
N VAL A 55 12.34 -21.38 4.16
CA VAL A 55 12.65 -21.30 2.73
C VAL A 55 12.79 -22.73 2.20
N LEU A 56 11.79 -23.19 1.45
CA LEU A 56 11.95 -24.31 0.52
C LEU A 56 12.05 -23.76 -0.90
N THR A 57 12.99 -24.33 -1.65
CA THR A 57 13.41 -23.82 -2.97
C THR A 57 12.48 -24.28 -4.09
N SER A 58 12.17 -23.37 -5.02
CA SER A 58 11.87 -23.74 -6.40
C SER A 58 12.41 -22.67 -7.34
N THR A 59 12.84 -23.08 -8.54
CA THR A 59 13.73 -22.30 -9.41
C THR A 59 13.07 -21.99 -10.75
N TYR A 60 12.47 -20.81 -10.87
CA TYR A 60 12.10 -20.22 -12.16
C TYR A 60 12.44 -18.74 -12.18
N GLY A 61 12.96 -18.26 -13.32
CA GLY A 61 13.24 -16.85 -13.55
C GLY A 61 11.97 -16.03 -13.71
N LEU A 62 11.99 -14.77 -13.28
CA LEU A 62 10.92 -13.81 -13.49
C LEU A 62 11.53 -12.54 -14.09
N ASP A 63 11.29 -12.32 -15.38
CA ASP A 63 11.67 -11.09 -16.08
C ASP A 63 10.78 -9.94 -15.63
N PHE A 64 11.24 -9.23 -14.60
CA PHE A 64 10.47 -8.18 -13.90
C PHE A 64 10.22 -6.91 -14.75
N PHE A 65 10.78 -6.84 -15.97
CA PHE A 65 10.77 -5.65 -16.82
C PHE A 65 10.65 -5.98 -18.33
N ALA A 66 9.59 -6.68 -18.72
CA ALA A 66 9.17 -6.77 -20.12
C ALA A 66 8.53 -5.44 -20.60
N GLY A 67 9.36 -4.42 -20.84
CA GLY A 67 8.90 -3.11 -21.30
C GLY A 67 8.37 -3.14 -22.73
N GLN A 68 7.22 -2.52 -22.97
CA GLN A 68 6.71 -2.28 -24.33
C GLN A 68 7.08 -0.87 -24.81
N THR A 69 7.58 -0.78 -26.03
CA THR A 69 7.84 0.49 -26.73
C THR A 69 6.53 1.09 -27.27
N PRO A 70 6.39 2.43 -27.32
CA PRO A 70 5.17 3.05 -27.84
C PRO A 70 5.02 2.83 -29.36
N PRO A 71 3.80 2.56 -29.86
CA PRO A 71 3.51 2.60 -31.29
C PRO A 71 3.51 4.04 -31.84
N PRO A 72 3.73 4.24 -33.15
CA PRO A 72 3.77 5.57 -33.76
C PRO A 72 2.38 6.20 -33.92
N ASN A 73 2.35 7.53 -33.98
CA ASN A 73 1.14 8.34 -34.12
C ASN A 73 0.24 7.92 -35.30
N THR A 74 -1.05 7.70 -35.03
CA THR A 74 -2.12 7.77 -36.03
C THR A 74 -3.13 8.83 -35.60
N SER A 75 -3.36 9.82 -36.48
CA SER A 75 -4.35 10.87 -36.26
C SER A 75 -5.74 10.41 -36.70
N SER A 76 -6.71 10.43 -35.77
CA SER A 76 -8.14 10.31 -36.09
C SER A 76 -8.90 11.50 -35.50
N SER A 77 -10.00 11.89 -36.15
CA SER A 77 -10.69 13.16 -35.92
C SER A 77 -11.56 13.15 -34.67
N SER A 78 -11.49 14.23 -33.89
CA SER A 78 -12.44 14.50 -32.80
C SER A 78 -13.85 14.79 -33.33
N SER A 79 -14.82 13.97 -32.92
CA SER A 79 -16.25 14.31 -33.00
C SER A 79 -16.73 14.70 -31.60
N LEU A 80 -16.95 16.01 -31.39
CA LEU A 80 -17.62 16.50 -30.19
C LEU A 80 -19.08 16.04 -30.18
N VAL A 81 -19.54 15.49 -29.06
CA VAL A 81 -20.96 15.29 -28.78
C VAL A 81 -21.30 16.14 -27.57
N ASP A 82 -22.03 17.23 -27.81
CA ASP A 82 -22.44 18.20 -26.81
C ASP A 82 -23.63 17.68 -25.96
N GLY A 83 -23.87 18.30 -24.81
CA GLY A 83 -24.82 17.84 -23.81
C GLY A 83 -26.29 18.04 -24.19
N GLY A 84 -27.07 16.96 -24.18
CA GLY A 84 -28.53 16.99 -24.31
C GLY A 84 -29.25 16.82 -22.96
N ALA A 85 -29.44 17.90 -22.21
CA ALA A 85 -30.25 17.87 -20.98
C ALA A 85 -31.75 17.88 -21.33
N GLY A 86 -32.38 16.70 -21.33
CA GLY A 86 -33.82 16.52 -21.52
C GLY A 86 -34.42 15.66 -20.42
N GLY A 87 -35.19 16.27 -19.51
CA GLY A 87 -35.77 15.56 -18.36
C GLY A 87 -37.06 14.81 -18.71
N ASN A 88 -37.18 13.58 -18.20
CA ASN A 88 -38.46 12.89 -18.01
C ASN A 88 -38.39 12.20 -16.64
N ALA A 89 -39.31 12.56 -15.73
CA ALA A 89 -39.31 12.08 -14.35
C ALA A 89 -40.09 10.76 -14.22
N ASN A 90 -39.43 9.65 -14.55
CA ASN A 90 -39.70 8.34 -13.96
C ASN A 90 -38.48 7.99 -13.11
N ASP A 91 -38.64 7.81 -11.80
CA ASP A 91 -37.56 7.36 -10.90
C ASP A 91 -37.32 5.84 -11.01
N ASP A 92 -37.07 5.36 -12.22
CA ASP A 92 -36.34 4.12 -12.44
C ASP A 92 -34.89 4.36 -11.99
N VAL A 93 -34.57 3.94 -10.76
CA VAL A 93 -33.24 4.12 -10.17
C VAL A 93 -32.20 3.41 -11.05
N ALA A 94 -31.50 4.19 -11.87
CA ALA A 94 -30.58 3.68 -12.87
C ALA A 94 -29.52 2.78 -12.22
N ALA A 95 -29.41 1.54 -12.71
CA ALA A 95 -28.54 0.52 -12.15
C ALA A 95 -27.09 1.02 -12.05
N PRO A 96 -26.37 0.73 -10.94
CA PRO A 96 -25.04 1.27 -10.72
C PRO A 96 -24.08 0.85 -11.82
N VAL A 97 -23.35 1.82 -12.41
CA VAL A 97 -22.33 1.54 -13.42
C VAL A 97 -21.14 0.85 -12.76
N LEU A 98 -21.12 -0.48 -12.78
CA LEU A 98 -20.13 -1.27 -12.04
C LEU A 98 -18.70 -1.19 -12.60
N ASP A 99 -18.52 -0.82 -13.88
CA ASP A 99 -17.20 -0.74 -14.52
C ASP A 99 -16.99 0.59 -15.25
N ASN A 100 -15.91 1.28 -14.89
CA ASN A 100 -15.47 2.54 -15.51
C ASN A 100 -14.32 2.35 -16.50
N GLN A 101 -13.80 1.12 -16.67
CA GLN A 101 -12.72 0.88 -17.62
C GLN A 101 -13.23 0.95 -19.06
N VAL A 102 -12.48 1.66 -19.92
CA VAL A 102 -12.72 1.71 -21.37
C VAL A 102 -12.37 0.33 -21.97
N HIS A 103 -13.09 -0.06 -23.03
CA HIS A 103 -12.92 -1.33 -23.77
C HIS A 103 -13.05 -2.64 -22.96
N SER A 104 -13.53 -2.61 -21.71
CA SER A 104 -13.78 -3.83 -20.95
C SER A 104 -14.93 -4.67 -21.55
N PRO A 105 -14.79 -6.00 -21.64
CA PRO A 105 -15.83 -6.90 -22.15
C PRO A 105 -17.09 -6.95 -21.25
N CYS A 106 -16.97 -6.59 -19.96
CA CYS A 106 -18.10 -6.54 -19.03
C CYS A 106 -18.76 -5.14 -18.94
N SER A 107 -18.31 -4.17 -19.75
CA SER A 107 -18.67 -2.75 -19.58
C SER A 107 -20.07 -2.35 -20.09
N SER A 108 -20.86 -3.34 -20.53
CA SER A 108 -22.28 -3.26 -20.91
C SER A 108 -23.06 -4.48 -20.40
N LEU A 109 -22.79 -4.90 -19.16
CA LEU A 109 -23.38 -6.08 -18.52
C LEU A 109 -24.92 -5.96 -18.37
N PRO A 110 -25.73 -6.92 -18.86
CA PRO A 110 -27.16 -6.95 -18.57
C PRO A 110 -27.47 -7.17 -17.08
N GLY A 111 -28.62 -6.70 -16.62
CA GLY A 111 -29.15 -7.09 -15.32
C GLY A 111 -29.33 -8.62 -15.21
N ASP A 112 -29.28 -9.13 -13.98
CA ASP A 112 -29.36 -10.56 -13.65
C ASP A 112 -28.25 -11.42 -14.30
N THR A 113 -27.03 -10.88 -14.47
CA THR A 113 -25.88 -11.63 -15.02
C THR A 113 -24.56 -11.44 -14.28
N ILE A 114 -23.64 -12.38 -14.50
CA ILE A 114 -22.25 -12.39 -14.00
C ILE A 114 -21.30 -12.33 -15.22
N CYS A 115 -20.28 -11.47 -15.18
CA CYS A 115 -19.22 -11.41 -16.19
C CYS A 115 -17.86 -11.25 -15.52
N CYS A 116 -16.84 -11.99 -16.00
CA CYS A 116 -15.47 -11.88 -15.51
C CYS A 116 -14.55 -11.39 -16.63
N ASP A 117 -14.03 -10.18 -16.48
CA ASP A 117 -12.97 -9.67 -17.31
C ASP A 117 -11.63 -10.25 -16.83
N ARG A 118 -11.07 -11.11 -17.68
CA ARG A 118 -9.77 -11.76 -17.48
C ARG A 118 -8.74 -11.34 -18.53
N SER A 119 -8.98 -10.27 -19.29
CA SER A 119 -8.11 -9.85 -20.40
C SER A 119 -6.82 -9.17 -19.95
N ASP A 120 -6.80 -8.56 -18.76
CA ASP A 120 -5.59 -7.95 -18.20
C ASP A 120 -4.61 -9.04 -17.71
N PHE A 121 -3.32 -8.87 -17.99
CA PHE A 121 -2.26 -9.73 -17.45
C PHE A 121 -2.17 -9.65 -15.92
N ASN A 122 -2.52 -8.50 -15.35
CA ASN A 122 -2.20 -8.14 -13.98
C ASN A 122 -3.24 -8.60 -12.95
N THR A 123 -4.50 -8.72 -13.36
CA THR A 123 -5.67 -8.86 -12.49
C THR A 123 -6.80 -9.58 -13.23
N ASP A 124 -7.72 -10.18 -12.47
CA ASP A 124 -9.06 -10.58 -12.93
C ASP A 124 -10.07 -9.71 -12.18
N VAL A 125 -11.12 -9.23 -12.86
CA VAL A 125 -12.23 -8.52 -12.21
C VAL A 125 -13.56 -9.09 -12.69
N CYS A 126 -14.39 -9.52 -11.74
CA CYS A 126 -15.74 -9.98 -12.03
C CYS A 126 -16.79 -8.96 -11.57
N PHE A 127 -17.90 -8.93 -12.29
CA PHE A 127 -19.02 -8.01 -12.10
C PHE A 127 -20.31 -8.82 -12.03
N MET A 128 -21.20 -8.47 -11.11
CA MET A 128 -22.49 -9.11 -10.89
C MET A 128 -23.56 -8.02 -10.83
N ALA A 129 -24.53 -8.03 -11.73
CA ALA A 129 -25.62 -7.04 -11.76
C ALA A 129 -26.95 -7.70 -11.34
N GLY A 130 -27.68 -7.09 -10.41
CA GLY A 130 -28.91 -7.65 -9.82
C GLY A 130 -28.77 -7.83 -8.30
N ASP A 131 -29.66 -8.63 -7.70
CA ASP A 131 -29.66 -8.92 -6.26
C ASP A 131 -28.49 -9.87 -5.91
N VAL A 132 -27.43 -9.31 -5.34
CA VAL A 132 -26.22 -10.04 -4.94
C VAL A 132 -26.18 -10.20 -3.43
N ARG A 133 -26.07 -11.45 -2.94
CA ARG A 133 -26.08 -11.78 -1.51
C ARG A 133 -24.83 -12.55 -1.09
N THR A 134 -24.30 -12.29 0.10
CA THR A 134 -23.11 -12.99 0.64
C THR A 134 -23.47 -14.31 1.32
N ASP A 135 -22.81 -15.40 0.93
CA ASP A 135 -22.80 -16.67 1.65
C ASP A 135 -21.46 -16.79 2.41
N SER A 136 -21.52 -16.50 3.71
CA SER A 136 -20.40 -16.46 4.64
C SER A 136 -19.89 -17.84 5.08
N ALA A 137 -20.61 -18.92 4.73
CA ALA A 137 -20.28 -20.30 5.06
C ALA A 137 -19.48 -20.98 3.95
N SER A 138 -19.74 -20.65 2.67
CA SER A 138 -18.98 -21.16 1.53
C SER A 138 -18.02 -20.15 0.89
N LEU A 139 -17.95 -18.92 1.42
CA LEU A 139 -17.22 -17.77 0.84
C LEU A 139 -17.65 -17.53 -0.62
N SER A 140 -18.96 -17.38 -0.82
CA SER A 140 -19.55 -17.12 -2.14
C SER A 140 -20.31 -15.80 -2.18
N LEU A 141 -20.43 -15.24 -3.39
CA LEU A 141 -21.49 -14.30 -3.73
C LEU A 141 -22.53 -15.03 -4.58
N LEU A 142 -23.80 -14.89 -4.19
CA LEU A 142 -24.95 -15.49 -4.84
C LEU A 142 -25.73 -14.42 -5.60
N LEU A 143 -25.99 -14.63 -6.88
CA LEU A 143 -26.87 -13.76 -7.68
C LEU A 143 -28.29 -14.35 -7.74
N PHE A 144 -29.29 -13.59 -7.32
CA PHE A 144 -30.70 -13.95 -7.38
C PHE A 144 -31.37 -13.23 -8.56
N PRO A 145 -31.58 -13.90 -9.71
CA PRO A 145 -32.21 -13.28 -10.88
C PRO A 145 -33.72 -13.11 -10.65
N ASN A 146 -34.32 -12.08 -11.27
CA ASN A 146 -35.78 -11.95 -11.28
C ASN A 146 -36.42 -13.06 -12.12
N GLN A 147 -37.55 -13.59 -11.64
CA GLN A 147 -38.23 -14.75 -12.26
C GLN A 147 -38.78 -14.47 -13.68
N THR A 148 -38.78 -13.21 -14.12
CA THR A 148 -39.14 -12.78 -15.48
C THR A 148 -37.99 -12.84 -16.48
N SER A 149 -36.75 -13.02 -16.03
CA SER A 149 -35.57 -13.03 -16.91
C SER A 149 -35.43 -14.37 -17.65
N PRO A 150 -35.41 -14.40 -19.01
CA PRO A 150 -35.39 -15.65 -19.78
C PRO A 150 -34.05 -16.42 -19.71
N SER A 151 -33.09 -15.93 -18.93
CA SER A 151 -31.79 -16.55 -18.65
C SER A 151 -31.85 -17.74 -17.68
N ALA A 152 -33.01 -18.07 -17.10
CA ALA A 152 -33.18 -19.14 -16.11
C ALA A 152 -32.71 -20.55 -16.55
N ASN A 153 -32.53 -20.79 -17.85
CA ASN A 153 -31.99 -22.05 -18.41
C ASN A 153 -30.51 -21.97 -18.83
N ALA A 154 -29.80 -20.87 -18.55
CA ALA A 154 -28.35 -20.84 -18.68
C ALA A 154 -27.72 -21.71 -17.59
N THR A 155 -26.85 -22.65 -17.97
CA THR A 155 -26.14 -23.51 -17.01
C THR A 155 -25.36 -22.64 -16.01
N ALA A 156 -25.69 -22.78 -14.72
CA ALA A 156 -25.13 -21.96 -13.64
C ALA A 156 -23.61 -22.19 -13.47
N LYS A 157 -22.84 -21.46 -14.25
CA LYS A 157 -21.37 -21.53 -14.29
C LYS A 157 -20.81 -20.83 -13.07
N GLU A 158 -20.32 -21.61 -12.10
CA GLU A 158 -19.53 -21.09 -10.99
C GLU A 158 -18.25 -20.43 -11.53
N GLU A 159 -18.13 -19.12 -11.37
CA GLU A 159 -16.90 -18.39 -11.61
C GLU A 159 -16.06 -18.35 -10.33
N ARG A 160 -14.74 -18.45 -10.48
CA ARG A 160 -13.79 -18.41 -9.34
C ARG A 160 -12.76 -17.32 -9.51
N ILE A 161 -12.51 -16.59 -8.43
CA ILE A 161 -11.65 -15.42 -8.44
C ILE A 161 -10.92 -15.26 -7.11
N ARG A 162 -9.66 -14.83 -7.20
CA ARG A 162 -8.83 -14.40 -6.07
C ARG A 162 -8.58 -12.90 -6.26
N PRO A 163 -9.27 -12.02 -5.52
CA PRO A 163 -9.41 -10.59 -5.88
C PRO A 163 -8.16 -9.79 -5.48
N TYR A 164 -7.05 -10.02 -6.19
CA TYR A 164 -5.75 -9.40 -5.94
C TYR A 164 -5.00 -9.15 -7.25
N SER A 165 -4.39 -7.97 -7.38
CA SER A 165 -3.39 -7.72 -8.44
C SER A 165 -2.17 -8.62 -8.24
N ARG A 166 -1.45 -8.96 -9.31
CA ARG A 166 -0.41 -10.02 -9.38
C ARG A 166 -0.95 -11.41 -9.72
N LYS A 167 -1.98 -11.47 -10.56
CA LYS A 167 -2.53 -12.69 -11.20
C LYS A 167 -1.46 -13.64 -11.75
N TRP A 168 -0.36 -13.12 -12.28
CA TRP A 168 0.77 -13.89 -12.82
C TRP A 168 1.66 -14.56 -11.76
N GLU A 169 1.55 -14.19 -10.49
CA GLU A 169 2.49 -14.56 -9.44
C GLU A 169 1.93 -15.68 -8.53
N THR A 170 2.03 -16.92 -9.01
CA THR A 170 1.45 -18.14 -8.39
C THR A 170 1.70 -18.26 -6.88
N PHE A 171 2.88 -17.87 -6.38
CA PHE A 171 3.22 -17.95 -4.95
C PHE A 171 2.33 -17.07 -4.08
N ILE A 172 2.08 -15.82 -4.47
CA ILE A 172 1.24 -14.93 -3.67
C ILE A 172 -0.25 -15.23 -3.91
N MET A 173 -0.63 -15.52 -5.15
CA MET A 173 -2.00 -15.91 -5.50
C MET A 173 -2.47 -17.16 -4.76
N SER A 174 -1.58 -18.14 -4.52
CA SER A 174 -1.91 -19.34 -3.72
C SER A 174 -2.40 -19.04 -2.29
N LYS A 175 -2.05 -17.87 -1.74
CA LYS A 175 -2.38 -17.42 -0.38
C LYS A 175 -3.56 -16.47 -0.31
N VAL A 176 -3.97 -15.87 -1.43
CA VAL A 176 -5.17 -15.04 -1.52
C VAL A 176 -6.40 -15.94 -1.50
N GLU A 177 -7.41 -15.55 -0.75
CA GLU A 177 -8.66 -16.29 -0.58
C GLU A 177 -9.45 -16.38 -1.91
N GLU A 178 -10.04 -17.54 -2.17
CA GLU A 178 -10.76 -17.83 -3.43
C GLU A 178 -12.26 -17.72 -3.20
N LEU A 179 -12.88 -16.75 -3.89
CA LEU A 179 -14.32 -16.54 -3.89
C LEU A 179 -14.97 -17.30 -5.05
N ARG A 180 -16.19 -17.77 -4.80
CA ARG A 180 -17.08 -18.37 -5.80
C ARG A 180 -18.21 -17.39 -6.12
N LEU A 181 -18.48 -17.16 -7.39
CA LEU A 181 -19.58 -16.34 -7.87
C LEU A 181 -20.54 -17.25 -8.64
N ARG A 182 -21.80 -17.32 -8.21
CA ARG A 182 -22.78 -18.26 -8.79
C ARG A 182 -24.19 -17.68 -8.76
N THR A 183 -24.99 -18.01 -9.78
CA THR A 183 -26.44 -17.82 -9.73
C THR A 183 -27.02 -18.76 -8.66
N ALA A 184 -27.96 -18.27 -7.86
CA ALA A 184 -28.65 -19.07 -6.86
C ALA A 184 -29.61 -20.08 -7.52
N THR A 185 -29.62 -21.31 -7.01
CA THR A 185 -30.59 -22.36 -7.38
C THR A 185 -31.85 -22.34 -6.51
N ASP A 186 -31.73 -21.75 -5.33
CA ASP A 186 -32.74 -21.82 -4.27
C ASP A 186 -33.55 -20.51 -4.25
N SER A 187 -34.74 -20.51 -3.65
CA SER A 187 -35.56 -19.30 -3.63
C SER A 187 -34.93 -18.17 -2.80
N ALA A 188 -35.17 -16.93 -3.24
CA ALA A 188 -34.73 -15.72 -2.53
C ALA A 188 -35.28 -15.63 -1.09
N ASP A 189 -36.40 -16.30 -0.79
CA ASP A 189 -37.01 -16.40 0.54
C ASP A 189 -36.21 -17.26 1.53
N ALA A 190 -35.38 -18.17 1.03
CA ALA A 190 -34.54 -19.06 1.84
C ALA A 190 -33.21 -18.39 2.27
N HIS A 191 -32.70 -17.45 1.48
CA HIS A 191 -31.43 -16.73 1.70
C HIS A 191 -31.67 -15.27 2.12
N ARG A 192 -32.44 -15.06 3.19
CA ARG A 192 -32.89 -13.72 3.62
C ARG A 192 -31.73 -12.81 4.00
N CYS A 193 -31.90 -11.52 3.71
CA CYS A 193 -30.96 -10.47 4.07
C CYS A 193 -31.02 -10.16 5.58
N ASP A 194 -29.88 -10.28 6.26
CA ASP A 194 -29.67 -9.72 7.61
C ASP A 194 -29.34 -8.22 7.53
N VAL A 195 -28.69 -7.80 6.44
CA VAL A 195 -28.34 -6.40 6.14
C VAL A 195 -28.59 -6.12 4.65
N VAL A 196 -29.28 -5.03 4.34
CA VAL A 196 -29.53 -4.57 2.96
C VAL A 196 -28.78 -3.26 2.74
N HIS A 197 -28.12 -3.13 1.59
CA HIS A 197 -27.35 -1.95 1.19
C HIS A 197 -27.92 -1.35 -0.09
N ASP A 198 -27.92 -0.02 -0.21
CA ASP A 198 -28.38 0.72 -1.39
C ASP A 198 -27.24 1.04 -2.38
N ALA A 199 -26.04 0.51 -2.13
CA ALA A 199 -24.83 0.69 -2.90
C ALA A 199 -24.20 -0.68 -3.24
N PRO A 200 -23.54 -0.83 -4.40
CA PRO A 200 -22.90 -2.09 -4.78
C PRO A 200 -21.73 -2.46 -3.86
N LEU A 201 -21.47 -3.75 -3.74
CA LEU A 201 -20.28 -4.29 -3.07
C LEU A 201 -19.05 -4.12 -3.98
N MET A 202 -17.89 -3.76 -3.43
CA MET A 202 -16.59 -3.98 -4.08
C MET A 202 -15.72 -4.88 -3.19
N VAL A 203 -15.25 -5.99 -3.73
CA VAL A 203 -14.43 -6.97 -3.00
C VAL A 203 -12.95 -6.86 -3.36
N MET A 204 -12.11 -6.71 -2.33
CA MET A 204 -10.65 -6.71 -2.41
C MET A 204 -10.02 -7.52 -1.28
N THR A 205 -8.70 -7.75 -1.29
CA THR A 205 -7.95 -8.34 -0.16
C THR A 205 -6.96 -7.36 0.45
N ALA A 206 -6.90 -7.36 1.79
CA ALA A 206 -5.85 -6.75 2.61
C ALA A 206 -4.76 -7.78 3.01
N GLY A 207 -4.76 -8.94 2.36
CA GLY A 207 -3.70 -9.96 2.44
C GLY A 207 -2.61 -9.75 1.38
N GLY A 208 -2.09 -10.85 0.83
CA GLY A 208 -1.03 -10.82 -0.19
C GLY A 208 0.25 -10.18 0.33
N TYR A 209 0.85 -9.27 -0.46
CA TYR A 209 2.03 -8.49 -0.04
C TYR A 209 1.69 -7.18 0.69
N THR A 210 0.40 -6.83 0.85
CA THR A 210 -0.03 -5.48 1.28
C THR A 210 0.33 -5.11 2.72
N GLY A 211 0.98 -5.99 3.50
CA GLY A 211 1.50 -5.73 4.85
C GLY A 211 2.70 -4.74 4.93
N ASN A 212 2.82 -3.82 3.97
CA ASN A 212 3.72 -2.67 4.00
C ASN A 212 3.22 -1.57 3.04
N LEU A 213 3.58 -0.31 3.29
CA LEU A 213 3.04 0.85 2.58
C LEU A 213 3.10 0.76 1.04
N PHE A 214 4.21 0.28 0.46
CA PHE A 214 4.35 0.24 -1.00
C PHE A 214 3.34 -0.71 -1.64
N HIS A 215 3.22 -1.93 -1.13
CA HIS A 215 2.24 -2.88 -1.63
C HIS A 215 0.81 -2.52 -1.22
N ALA A 216 0.59 -1.91 -0.04
CA ALA A 216 -0.73 -1.42 0.37
C ALA A 216 -1.29 -0.37 -0.61
N PHE A 217 -0.46 0.55 -1.09
CA PHE A 217 -0.88 1.52 -2.12
C PHE A 217 -0.88 0.92 -3.53
N SER A 218 0.22 0.26 -3.95
CA SER A 218 0.39 -0.29 -5.32
C SER A 218 -0.62 -1.38 -5.66
N ASP A 219 -0.84 -2.30 -4.74
CA ASP A 219 -1.58 -3.54 -4.97
C ASP A 219 -2.96 -3.53 -4.28
N GLY A 220 -3.30 -2.43 -3.59
CA GLY A 220 -4.51 -2.27 -2.78
C GLY A 220 -5.24 -0.94 -3.03
N LEU A 221 -4.79 0.16 -2.40
CA LEU A 221 -5.52 1.44 -2.36
C LEU A 221 -5.64 2.14 -3.72
N VAL A 222 -4.58 2.18 -4.54
CA VAL A 222 -4.66 2.78 -5.88
C VAL A 222 -5.56 1.92 -6.78
N PRO A 223 -5.41 0.59 -6.88
CA PRO A 223 -6.37 -0.27 -7.58
C PRO A 223 -7.81 -0.13 -7.09
N ALA A 224 -8.04 -0.09 -5.78
CA ALA A 224 -9.37 0.10 -5.20
C ALA A 224 -10.01 1.43 -5.66
N TRP A 225 -9.27 2.54 -5.56
CA TRP A 225 -9.76 3.84 -6.03
C TRP A 225 -10.00 3.88 -7.54
N VAL A 226 -9.10 3.34 -8.36
CA VAL A 226 -9.28 3.24 -9.83
C VAL A 226 -10.55 2.43 -10.17
N THR A 227 -10.91 1.46 -9.35
CA THR A 227 -12.08 0.59 -9.53
C THR A 227 -13.39 1.24 -9.08
N SER A 228 -13.38 2.18 -8.13
CA SER A 228 -14.61 2.67 -7.47
C SER A 228 -14.84 4.18 -7.47
N GLN A 229 -13.88 5.02 -7.84
CA GLN A 229 -13.98 6.48 -7.65
C GLN A 229 -15.19 7.12 -8.37
N HIS A 230 -15.61 6.54 -9.50
CA HIS A 230 -16.78 6.99 -10.27
C HIS A 230 -18.11 6.73 -9.56
N LEU A 231 -18.15 5.79 -8.60
CA LEU A 231 -19.28 5.55 -7.70
C LEU A 231 -19.40 6.60 -6.59
N ARG A 232 -18.45 7.55 -6.49
CA ARG A 232 -18.48 8.69 -5.57
C ARG A 232 -18.81 8.30 -4.13
N ARG A 233 -18.07 7.33 -3.60
CA ARG A 233 -18.16 6.78 -2.22
C ARG A 233 -19.45 5.99 -1.90
N ARG A 234 -20.45 5.94 -2.80
CA ARG A 234 -21.56 4.95 -2.79
C ARG A 234 -21.08 3.57 -3.27
N VAL A 235 -20.23 2.94 -2.47
CA VAL A 235 -19.74 1.57 -2.67
C VAL A 235 -19.47 0.96 -1.30
N VAL A 236 -19.86 -0.29 -1.06
CA VAL A 236 -19.56 -0.97 0.20
C VAL A 236 -18.28 -1.79 0.02
N LEU A 237 -17.29 -1.62 0.89
CA LEU A 237 -16.03 -2.36 0.78
C LEU A 237 -16.12 -3.71 1.52
N GLY A 238 -16.07 -4.81 0.77
CA GLY A 238 -15.87 -6.14 1.31
C GLY A 238 -14.38 -6.49 1.27
N VAL A 239 -13.75 -6.71 2.42
CA VAL A 239 -12.30 -6.91 2.50
C VAL A 239 -11.98 -8.27 3.08
N LEU A 240 -11.17 -9.03 2.34
CA LEU A 240 -10.61 -10.32 2.75
C LEU A 240 -9.29 -10.09 3.50
N SER A 241 -8.94 -10.95 4.46
CA SER A 241 -7.74 -10.78 5.30
C SER A 241 -7.64 -9.38 5.97
N TYR A 242 -8.78 -8.79 6.36
CA TYR A 242 -8.88 -7.44 6.91
C TYR A 242 -8.31 -7.34 8.34
N ASN A 243 -6.99 -7.23 8.42
CA ASN A 243 -6.24 -7.25 9.66
C ASN A 243 -6.22 -5.88 10.38
N PRO A 244 -6.07 -5.84 11.71
CA PRO A 244 -6.08 -4.59 12.48
C PRO A 244 -5.01 -3.56 12.08
N TRP A 245 -3.87 -4.00 11.54
CA TRP A 245 -2.85 -3.07 11.04
C TRP A 245 -3.34 -2.33 9.80
N TRP A 246 -3.98 -3.02 8.85
CA TRP A 246 -4.59 -2.38 7.68
C TRP A 246 -5.70 -1.42 8.07
N ALA A 247 -6.62 -1.87 8.93
CA ALA A 247 -7.74 -1.06 9.41
C ALA A 247 -7.27 0.22 10.13
N GLY A 248 -6.28 0.10 11.02
CA GLY A 248 -5.74 1.24 11.77
C GLY A 248 -4.80 2.15 10.99
N THR A 249 -4.10 1.64 9.96
CA THR A 249 -3.14 2.45 9.17
C THR A 249 -3.84 3.24 8.06
N PHE A 250 -4.91 2.69 7.46
CA PHE A 250 -5.55 3.25 6.27
C PHE A 250 -7.00 3.68 6.46
N GLY A 251 -7.53 3.64 7.70
CA GLY A 251 -8.93 4.00 8.02
C GLY A 251 -9.36 5.34 7.42
N ASP A 252 -8.54 6.38 7.56
CA ASP A 252 -8.81 7.71 6.99
C ASP A 252 -9.00 7.64 5.46
N ILE A 253 -8.07 6.99 4.73
CA ILE A 253 -8.14 6.83 3.27
C ILE A 253 -9.37 6.02 2.87
N ILE A 254 -9.71 5.00 3.66
CA ILE A 254 -10.91 4.17 3.47
C ILE A 254 -12.18 5.03 3.55
N THR A 255 -12.29 6.00 4.45
CA THR A 255 -13.42 6.96 4.45
C THR A 255 -13.47 7.83 3.20
N GLY A 256 -12.32 8.07 2.54
CA GLY A 256 -12.26 8.68 1.22
C GLY A 256 -12.81 7.78 0.10
N LEU A 257 -12.71 6.45 0.25
CA LEU A 257 -13.18 5.47 -0.74
C LEU A 257 -14.67 5.10 -0.58
N THR A 258 -15.23 5.19 0.64
CA THR A 258 -16.60 4.75 0.95
C THR A 258 -17.28 5.59 2.03
N ASP A 259 -18.60 5.77 1.91
CA ASP A 259 -19.49 6.27 2.98
C ASP A 259 -20.03 5.16 3.89
N HIS A 260 -19.70 3.89 3.60
CA HIS A 260 -20.25 2.71 4.27
C HIS A 260 -19.20 2.02 5.15
N HIS A 261 -19.65 1.25 6.14
CA HIS A 261 -18.73 0.43 6.96
C HIS A 261 -18.09 -0.69 6.12
N VAL A 262 -16.79 -0.90 6.30
CA VAL A 262 -16.06 -2.04 5.73
C VAL A 262 -16.58 -3.35 6.33
N ILE A 263 -16.82 -4.34 5.47
CA ILE A 263 -17.22 -5.70 5.84
C ILE A 263 -16.00 -6.60 5.80
N ASP A 264 -15.64 -7.23 6.91
CA ASP A 264 -14.69 -8.35 6.90
C ASP A 264 -15.42 -9.60 6.40
N LEU A 265 -15.16 -9.99 5.15
CA LEU A 265 -15.85 -11.11 4.49
C LEU A 265 -15.45 -12.49 5.02
N LEU A 266 -14.41 -12.59 5.86
CA LEU A 266 -13.99 -13.84 6.49
C LEU A 266 -14.62 -14.01 7.87
N HIS A 267 -14.79 -12.91 8.61
CA HIS A 267 -15.26 -12.95 10.00
C HIS A 267 -16.74 -12.56 10.18
N ASP A 268 -17.31 -11.69 9.35
CA ASP A 268 -18.77 -11.47 9.37
C ASP A 268 -19.48 -12.74 8.89
N LYS A 269 -20.65 -13.01 9.49
CA LYS A 269 -21.46 -14.19 9.22
C LYS A 269 -22.87 -13.88 8.74
N ARG A 270 -23.26 -12.60 8.77
CA ARG A 270 -24.54 -12.10 8.28
C ARG A 270 -24.65 -12.24 6.76
N THR A 271 -25.89 -12.33 6.27
CA THR A 271 -26.25 -12.26 4.86
C THR A 271 -26.42 -10.79 4.47
N HIS A 272 -25.43 -10.22 3.79
CA HIS A 272 -25.48 -8.87 3.24
C HIS A 272 -25.98 -8.91 1.80
N CYS A 273 -26.91 -8.03 1.45
CA CYS A 273 -27.54 -7.93 0.13
C CYS A 273 -27.27 -6.57 -0.54
N PHE A 274 -26.99 -6.60 -1.84
CA PHE A 274 -26.54 -5.44 -2.63
C PHE A 274 -27.22 -5.41 -4.01
N PRO A 275 -27.39 -4.23 -4.65
CA PRO A 275 -27.90 -4.08 -6.02
C PRO A 275 -26.88 -4.45 -7.12
N GLY A 276 -25.73 -4.99 -6.72
CA GLY A 276 -24.65 -5.44 -7.61
C GLY A 276 -23.34 -5.62 -6.85
N ALA A 277 -22.35 -6.23 -7.51
CA ALA A 277 -21.02 -6.41 -6.96
C ALA A 277 -19.91 -6.29 -8.01
N ILE A 278 -18.76 -5.77 -7.57
CA ILE A 278 -17.45 -5.80 -8.24
C ILE A 278 -16.54 -6.70 -7.39
N VAL A 279 -15.80 -7.60 -8.00
CA VAL A 279 -14.94 -8.57 -7.31
C VAL A 279 -13.56 -8.57 -7.96
N GLY A 280 -12.54 -8.16 -7.21
CA GLY A 280 -11.24 -7.81 -7.78
C GLY A 280 -11.12 -6.31 -8.05
N THR A 281 -9.93 -5.87 -8.43
CA THR A 281 -9.63 -4.45 -8.70
C THR A 281 -8.89 -4.27 -10.02
N ARG A 282 -9.16 -3.16 -10.70
CA ARG A 282 -8.45 -2.67 -11.89
C ARG A 282 -7.03 -2.23 -11.51
N PHE A 283 -6.03 -2.68 -12.26
CA PHE A 283 -4.61 -2.36 -12.00
C PHE A 283 -3.99 -1.70 -13.24
N HIS A 284 -3.66 -0.41 -13.15
CA HIS A 284 -3.11 0.37 -14.26
C HIS A 284 -1.57 0.46 -14.22
N GLY A 285 -0.92 -0.23 -13.28
CA GLY A 285 0.53 -0.25 -13.08
C GLY A 285 0.92 0.07 -11.63
N ILE A 286 2.20 -0.15 -11.29
CA ILE A 286 2.74 0.17 -9.96
C ILE A 286 2.52 1.65 -9.66
N LEU A 287 1.75 1.94 -8.59
CA LEU A 287 1.40 3.30 -8.15
C LEU A 287 0.89 4.21 -9.30
N THR A 288 0.26 3.62 -10.31
CA THR A 288 -0.08 4.28 -11.57
C THR A 288 -1.60 4.33 -11.77
N VAL A 289 -2.07 5.50 -12.21
CA VAL A 289 -3.38 5.66 -12.84
C VAL A 289 -3.12 6.08 -14.29
N ASP A 290 -3.68 5.32 -15.21
CA ASP A 290 -3.71 5.66 -16.64
C ASP A 290 -5.08 6.27 -16.99
N PRO A 291 -5.15 7.57 -17.36
CA PRO A 291 -6.39 8.22 -17.80
C PRO A 291 -7.02 7.57 -19.03
N THR A 292 -6.21 7.07 -19.96
CA THR A 292 -6.71 6.54 -21.25
C THR A 292 -7.53 5.25 -21.09
N ARG A 293 -7.39 4.60 -19.92
CA ARG A 293 -8.15 3.42 -19.53
C ARG A 293 -9.46 3.75 -18.80
N LEU A 294 -9.77 5.00 -18.48
CA LEU A 294 -10.95 5.41 -17.70
C LEU A 294 -11.88 6.33 -18.50
N ARG A 295 -13.20 6.08 -18.45
CA ARG A 295 -14.21 6.86 -19.23
C ARG A 295 -14.24 8.35 -18.86
N ASP A 296 -13.81 8.69 -17.65
CA ASP A 296 -13.74 10.05 -17.09
C ASP A 296 -12.32 10.62 -17.02
N ASN A 297 -11.34 10.00 -17.70
CA ASN A 297 -9.96 10.47 -17.85
C ASN A 297 -9.22 10.79 -16.52
N LYS A 298 -9.58 10.08 -15.44
CA LYS A 298 -9.00 10.30 -14.11
C LYS A 298 -7.54 9.90 -14.00
N SER A 299 -6.79 10.62 -13.15
CA SER A 299 -5.33 10.57 -13.09
C SER A 299 -4.80 10.29 -11.67
N ILE A 300 -3.48 10.10 -11.53
CA ILE A 300 -2.84 9.97 -10.21
C ILE A 300 -2.91 11.27 -9.41
N LEU A 301 -3.13 12.42 -10.06
CA LEU A 301 -3.38 13.70 -9.39
C LEU A 301 -4.76 13.74 -8.72
N ASP A 302 -5.77 13.10 -9.31
CA ASP A 302 -7.09 12.95 -8.68
C ASP A 302 -7.02 12.02 -7.45
N PHE A 303 -6.22 10.96 -7.51
CA PHE A 303 -5.91 10.15 -6.32
C PHE A 303 -5.12 10.95 -5.27
N ARG A 304 -4.20 11.83 -5.68
CA ARG A 304 -3.53 12.77 -4.76
C ARG A 304 -4.54 13.73 -4.12
N SER A 305 -5.55 14.18 -4.86
CA SER A 305 -6.64 15.01 -4.32
C SER A 305 -7.56 14.26 -3.35
N LEU A 306 -7.74 12.94 -3.52
CA LEU A 306 -8.37 12.10 -2.49
C LEU A 306 -7.59 12.17 -1.16
N LEU A 307 -6.27 11.97 -1.22
CA LEU A 307 -5.39 12.01 -0.03
C LEU A 307 -5.38 13.40 0.61
N ALA A 308 -5.44 14.47 -0.20
CA ALA A 308 -5.60 15.84 0.29
C ALA A 308 -6.92 16.01 1.04
N ASN A 309 -8.07 15.69 0.43
CA ASN A 309 -9.39 15.83 1.03
C ASN A 309 -9.57 15.04 2.34
N VAL A 310 -8.82 13.94 2.50
CA VAL A 310 -8.82 13.10 3.71
C VAL A 310 -7.92 13.65 4.83
N TYR A 311 -6.83 14.36 4.51
CA TYR A 311 -5.82 14.78 5.50
C TYR A 311 -5.70 16.30 5.71
N GLU A 312 -6.21 17.13 4.81
CA GLU A 312 -6.20 18.60 4.91
C GLU A 312 -7.39 19.07 5.76
N THR A 313 -7.35 18.77 7.06
CA THR A 313 -8.36 19.17 8.03
C THR A 313 -7.99 20.46 8.76
N GLY A 314 -8.50 21.59 8.28
CA GLY A 314 -8.41 22.90 8.95
C GLY A 314 -8.45 24.09 7.99
N GLU A 315 -8.58 25.30 8.56
CA GLU A 315 -8.36 26.55 7.83
C GLU A 315 -6.97 26.56 7.16
N PRO A 316 -6.80 27.22 5.99
CA PRO A 316 -5.50 27.40 5.36
C PRO A 316 -4.61 28.29 6.23
N ASN A 317 -3.86 27.66 7.15
CA ASN A 317 -2.83 28.30 7.95
C ASN A 317 -1.98 29.20 7.05
N GLN A 318 -1.87 30.49 7.39
CA GLN A 318 -1.20 31.48 6.55
C GLN A 318 0.16 30.94 6.10
N VAL A 319 0.30 30.76 4.78
CA VAL A 319 1.51 30.19 4.19
C VAL A 319 2.62 31.22 4.32
N THR A 320 3.32 31.18 5.45
CA THR A 320 4.56 31.90 5.74
C THR A 320 5.63 31.38 4.81
N ASN A 321 5.59 31.84 3.55
CA ASN A 321 6.28 31.23 2.42
C ASN A 321 7.79 31.22 2.69
N PRO A 322 8.40 30.06 3.02
CA PRO A 322 9.74 30.08 3.61
C PRO A 322 10.78 30.63 2.63
N GLN A 323 11.73 31.42 3.12
CA GLN A 323 12.79 31.96 2.27
C GLN A 323 13.74 30.88 1.72
N ARG A 324 13.71 29.68 2.33
CA ARG A 324 14.50 28.52 1.96
C ARG A 324 13.58 27.37 1.54
N PRO A 325 13.93 26.56 0.52
CA PRO A 325 13.14 25.38 0.19
C PRO A 325 13.17 24.35 1.32
N ARG A 326 12.06 23.64 1.54
CA ARG A 326 11.97 22.57 2.56
C ARG A 326 12.43 21.22 1.99
N LEU A 327 13.31 20.54 2.71
CA LEU A 327 13.79 19.20 2.39
C LEU A 327 13.50 18.21 3.53
N GLY A 328 12.67 17.20 3.25
CA GLY A 328 12.39 16.11 4.17
C GLY A 328 13.32 14.92 3.93
N ILE A 329 13.97 14.40 4.98
CA ILE A 329 14.78 13.18 4.92
C ILE A 329 14.02 12.03 5.58
N VAL A 330 13.66 10.99 4.81
CA VAL A 330 12.96 9.79 5.29
C VAL A 330 13.93 8.89 6.06
N ALA A 331 13.91 9.03 7.38
CA ALA A 331 14.81 8.41 8.33
C ALA A 331 14.34 6.99 8.70
N ARG A 332 14.87 5.99 7.98
CA ARG A 332 14.56 4.58 8.16
C ARG A 332 15.26 4.00 9.40
N LYS A 333 14.55 3.19 10.20
CA LYS A 333 15.15 2.33 11.23
C LYS A 333 15.03 0.85 10.81
N GLY A 334 16.01 0.03 11.16
CA GLY A 334 16.06 -1.39 10.76
C GLY A 334 16.90 -1.64 9.49
N THR A 335 16.27 -1.69 8.32
CA THR A 335 16.94 -2.03 7.03
C THR A 335 17.05 -0.85 6.08
N ARG A 336 18.16 -0.81 5.31
CA ARG A 336 18.48 0.28 4.37
C ARG A 336 18.55 1.65 5.06
N VAL A 337 19.20 1.67 6.22
CA VAL A 337 19.44 2.89 7.01
C VAL A 337 20.48 3.77 6.30
N MET A 338 20.32 5.09 6.40
CA MET A 338 21.35 6.06 6.02
C MET A 338 22.28 6.27 7.22
N GLU A 339 23.47 5.66 7.22
CA GLU A 339 24.30 5.57 8.42
C GLU A 339 24.88 6.94 8.84
N ASN A 340 25.12 7.83 7.88
CA ASN A 340 25.60 9.21 8.11
C ASN A 340 24.52 10.29 7.92
N GLN A 341 23.24 9.98 8.19
CA GLN A 341 22.08 10.87 7.98
C GLN A 341 22.26 12.30 8.52
N GLU A 342 22.83 12.47 9.70
CA GLU A 342 23.01 13.80 10.32
C GLU A 342 24.11 14.62 9.62
N GLU A 343 25.09 13.99 8.98
CA GLU A 343 26.09 14.69 8.14
C GLU A 343 25.45 15.18 6.83
N VAL A 344 24.58 14.35 6.24
CA VAL A 344 23.77 14.66 5.06
C VAL A 344 22.78 15.79 5.37
N ALA A 345 22.14 15.77 6.55
CA ALA A 345 21.27 16.85 7.01
C ALA A 345 22.04 18.17 7.20
N ARG A 346 23.24 18.13 7.80
CA ARG A 346 24.14 19.31 7.90
C ARG A 346 24.58 19.81 6.53
N LEU A 347 24.84 18.92 5.57
CA LEU A 347 25.19 19.28 4.20
C LEU A 347 24.03 19.99 3.49
N ALA A 348 22.81 19.44 3.56
CA ALA A 348 21.62 20.06 2.98
C ALA A 348 21.33 21.46 3.58
N ARG A 349 21.51 21.64 4.90
CA ARG A 349 21.42 22.96 5.58
C ARG A 349 22.47 23.96 5.10
N ARG A 350 23.69 23.49 4.73
CA ARG A 350 24.76 24.32 4.13
C ARG A 350 24.46 24.68 2.67
N VAL A 351 23.85 23.77 1.90
CA VAL A 351 23.43 24.02 0.51
C VAL A 351 22.32 25.08 0.44
N GLY A 352 21.46 25.14 1.47
CA GLY A 352 20.47 26.22 1.65
C GLY A 352 19.11 25.77 2.15
N PHE A 353 18.84 24.46 2.20
CA PHE A 353 17.54 23.92 2.61
C PHE A 353 17.22 24.11 4.09
N ASP A 354 15.93 24.25 4.40
CA ASP A 354 15.38 23.97 5.72
C ASP A 354 15.07 22.47 5.82
N VAL A 355 15.76 21.76 6.73
CA VAL A 355 15.83 20.29 6.71
C VAL A 355 15.08 19.66 7.88
N GLU A 356 14.08 18.84 7.54
CA GLU A 356 13.24 18.07 8.44
C GLU A 356 13.59 16.58 8.41
N ILE A 357 13.60 15.91 9.57
CA ILE A 357 13.91 14.49 9.71
C ILE A 357 12.62 13.71 9.97
N LEU A 358 12.26 12.82 9.06
CA LEU A 358 10.98 12.12 9.02
C LEU A 358 11.18 10.66 9.42
N GLU A 359 11.12 10.35 10.72
CA GLU A 359 11.40 9.00 11.24
C GLU A 359 10.30 7.98 10.95
N THR A 360 10.62 6.88 10.26
CA THR A 360 9.63 5.85 9.85
C THR A 360 9.11 4.97 10.99
N ALA A 361 9.73 5.02 12.17
CA ALA A 361 9.49 4.09 13.27
C ALA A 361 9.02 4.78 14.57
N ASN A 362 8.50 6.01 14.47
CA ASN A 362 7.95 6.77 15.59
C ASN A 362 6.43 6.52 15.84
N GLY A 363 5.77 5.73 14.98
CA GLY A 363 4.32 5.48 15.07
C GLY A 363 3.43 6.64 14.63
N MET A 364 3.99 7.67 13.98
CA MET A 364 3.24 8.83 13.49
C MET A 364 2.15 8.42 12.47
N PRO A 365 0.90 8.90 12.61
CA PRO A 365 -0.20 8.58 11.70
C PRO A 365 0.03 9.19 10.30
N LEU A 366 -0.65 8.63 9.29
CA LEU A 366 -0.48 9.08 7.89
C LEU A 366 -0.90 10.54 7.68
N SER A 367 -1.84 11.08 8.47
CA SER A 367 -2.23 12.49 8.46
C SER A 367 -1.09 13.44 8.84
N ALA A 368 -0.34 13.13 9.90
CA ALA A 368 0.84 13.92 10.29
C ALA A 368 2.00 13.76 9.27
N TRP A 369 2.16 12.57 8.69
CA TRP A 369 3.06 12.38 7.56
C TRP A 369 2.65 13.18 6.32
N TYR A 370 1.36 13.29 6.03
CA TYR A 370 0.84 14.13 4.96
C TYR A 370 1.20 15.60 5.22
N ALA A 371 0.96 16.11 6.44
CA ALA A 371 1.27 17.50 6.79
C ALA A 371 2.77 17.85 6.61
N SER A 372 3.69 16.96 7.03
CA SER A 372 5.13 17.17 6.82
C SER A 372 5.56 17.01 5.36
N VAL A 373 5.12 15.94 4.67
CA VAL A 373 5.60 15.64 3.31
C VAL A 373 4.98 16.55 2.26
N SER A 374 3.68 16.87 2.34
CA SER A 374 3.03 17.82 1.42
C SER A 374 3.63 19.22 1.51
N ALA A 375 4.22 19.59 2.65
CA ALA A 375 4.91 20.86 2.85
C ALA A 375 6.31 20.92 2.20
N CYS A 376 6.93 19.78 1.89
CA CYS A 376 8.28 19.69 1.34
C CYS A 376 8.36 20.12 -0.13
N ASP A 377 9.47 20.76 -0.51
CA ASP A 377 9.83 21.02 -1.92
C ASP A 377 10.70 19.88 -2.48
N VAL A 378 11.43 19.18 -1.60
CA VAL A 378 12.25 17.99 -1.92
C VAL A 378 12.03 16.91 -0.84
N LEU A 379 11.79 15.67 -1.25
CA LEU A 379 11.81 14.50 -0.38
C LEU A 379 13.03 13.62 -0.73
N VAL A 380 13.79 13.22 0.27
CA VAL A 380 15.01 12.41 0.13
C VAL A 380 14.88 11.13 0.94
N GLY A 381 15.28 9.98 0.39
CA GLY A 381 15.45 8.79 1.22
C GLY A 381 15.98 7.56 0.48
N VAL A 382 16.37 6.56 1.25
CA VAL A 382 16.84 5.28 0.71
C VAL A 382 15.64 4.44 0.27
N HIS A 383 15.74 3.83 -0.92
CA HIS A 383 14.70 3.01 -1.53
C HIS A 383 14.11 2.00 -0.54
N GLY A 384 12.80 2.10 -0.29
CA GLY A 384 12.03 1.22 0.59
C GLY A 384 10.57 1.64 0.61
N ALA A 385 9.73 0.89 1.32
CA ALA A 385 8.28 1.09 1.30
C ALA A 385 7.84 2.50 1.72
N ASP A 386 8.58 3.12 2.64
CA ASP A 386 8.29 4.46 3.16
C ASP A 386 8.38 5.60 2.14
N LEU A 387 9.10 5.42 1.02
CA LEU A 387 9.11 6.41 -0.06
C LEU A 387 7.78 6.50 -0.82
N THR A 388 6.87 5.55 -0.63
CA THR A 388 5.48 5.63 -1.14
C THR A 388 4.76 6.89 -0.66
N LYS A 389 5.21 7.49 0.44
CA LYS A 389 4.72 8.81 0.91
C LYS A 389 5.05 9.96 -0.06
N LEU A 390 5.79 9.73 -1.15
CA LEU A 390 5.87 10.63 -2.30
C LEU A 390 4.48 11.03 -2.82
N LEU A 391 3.47 10.17 -2.65
CA LEU A 391 2.07 10.41 -3.01
C LEU A 391 1.45 11.62 -2.29
N PHE A 392 2.08 12.13 -1.23
CA PHE A 392 1.64 13.32 -0.50
C PHE A 392 2.28 14.62 -1.05
N LEU A 393 3.37 14.53 -1.84
CA LEU A 393 4.05 15.71 -2.41
C LEU A 393 3.13 16.50 -3.34
N ARG A 394 3.35 17.81 -3.42
CA ARG A 394 2.70 18.71 -4.40
C ARG A 394 3.37 18.57 -5.77
N PRO A 395 2.63 18.68 -6.89
CA PRO A 395 3.23 18.83 -8.22
C PRO A 395 4.32 19.92 -8.25
N GLY A 396 5.37 19.70 -9.05
CA GLY A 396 6.55 20.57 -9.14
C GLY A 396 7.69 20.22 -8.16
N ALA A 397 7.37 19.63 -7.00
CA ALA A 397 8.35 19.16 -6.01
C ALA A 397 9.22 18.01 -6.55
N ALA A 398 10.26 17.62 -5.79
CA ALA A 398 11.20 16.57 -6.21
C ALA A 398 11.27 15.38 -5.23
N LEU A 399 11.47 14.18 -5.79
CA LEU A 399 11.89 12.98 -5.06
C LEU A 399 13.34 12.65 -5.44
N VAL A 400 14.21 12.59 -4.44
CA VAL A 400 15.56 12.02 -4.53
C VAL A 400 15.56 10.62 -3.92
N GLN A 401 15.62 9.61 -4.78
CA GLN A 401 15.68 8.22 -4.35
C GLN A 401 17.13 7.73 -4.34
N ILE A 402 17.64 7.39 -3.16
CA ILE A 402 18.92 6.70 -3.02
C ILE A 402 18.67 5.21 -3.25
N ALA A 403 19.22 4.66 -4.32
CA ALA A 403 19.16 3.23 -4.60
C ALA A 403 20.38 2.53 -3.95
N PRO A 404 20.18 1.56 -3.05
CA PRO A 404 21.27 0.73 -2.55
C PRO A 404 21.98 -0.06 -3.66
N LEU A 405 23.19 -0.53 -3.38
CA LEU A 405 24.01 -1.30 -4.31
C LEU A 405 23.25 -2.50 -4.87
N GLY A 406 23.40 -2.79 -6.16
CA GLY A 406 22.81 -3.97 -6.81
C GLY A 406 21.28 -3.95 -7.05
N VAL A 407 20.58 -2.88 -6.64
CA VAL A 407 19.15 -2.68 -6.91
C VAL A 407 18.73 -1.44 -7.73
N PRO A 408 19.60 -0.66 -8.42
CA PRO A 408 19.17 0.48 -9.26
C PRO A 408 17.96 0.26 -10.20
N PRO A 409 17.81 -0.86 -10.93
CA PRO A 409 16.65 -1.05 -11.82
C PRO A 409 15.34 -1.24 -11.04
N ILE A 410 15.39 -2.01 -9.97
CA ILE A 410 14.25 -2.27 -9.06
C ILE A 410 13.84 -0.95 -8.38
N ALA A 411 14.81 -0.20 -7.88
CA ALA A 411 14.62 1.10 -7.28
C ALA A 411 13.88 2.06 -8.25
N ARG A 412 14.35 2.16 -9.49
CA ARG A 412 13.78 3.02 -10.54
C ARG A 412 12.34 2.62 -10.87
N GLY A 413 12.11 1.33 -11.09
CA GLY A 413 10.80 0.76 -11.46
C GLY A 413 9.69 0.92 -10.41
N CYS A 414 10.04 1.10 -9.13
CA CYS A 414 9.04 1.32 -8.09
C CYS A 414 8.42 2.72 -8.08
N TYR A 415 9.16 3.76 -8.47
CA TYR A 415 8.78 5.16 -8.15
C TYR A 415 9.01 6.19 -9.26
N ALA A 416 9.82 5.92 -10.29
CA ALA A 416 10.13 6.91 -11.32
C ALA A 416 8.89 7.34 -12.13
N GLU A 417 8.15 6.37 -12.68
CA GLU A 417 6.96 6.60 -13.49
C GLU A 417 5.84 7.31 -12.71
N ALA A 418 5.55 6.84 -11.49
CA ALA A 418 4.57 7.45 -10.60
C ALA A 418 4.94 8.91 -10.26
N SER A 419 6.23 9.18 -9.99
CA SER A 419 6.71 10.55 -9.74
C SER A 419 6.48 11.46 -10.95
N MET A 420 6.84 11.01 -12.16
CA MET A 420 6.64 11.79 -13.38
C MET A 420 5.15 12.05 -13.66
N ARG A 421 4.27 11.05 -13.48
CA ARG A 421 2.81 11.20 -13.64
C ARG A 421 2.17 12.13 -12.61
N MET A 422 2.77 12.27 -11.42
CA MET A 422 2.39 13.27 -10.42
C MET A 422 2.94 14.69 -10.69
N GLY A 423 3.65 14.90 -11.80
CA GLY A 423 4.33 16.17 -12.07
C GLY A 423 5.50 16.45 -11.11
N LEU A 424 6.02 15.43 -10.43
CA LEU A 424 7.21 15.52 -9.59
C LEU A 424 8.46 15.36 -10.46
N HIS A 425 9.56 15.94 -10.00
CA HIS A 425 10.88 15.61 -10.53
C HIS A 425 11.47 14.40 -9.82
N TYR A 426 12.08 13.51 -10.58
CA TYR A 426 12.71 12.30 -10.07
C TYR A 426 14.22 12.34 -10.34
N GLU A 427 15.03 12.35 -9.28
CA GLU A 427 16.47 12.06 -9.37
C GLU A 427 16.77 10.76 -8.59
N GLN A 428 17.52 9.85 -9.19
CA GLN A 428 17.98 8.62 -8.52
C GLN A 428 19.49 8.69 -8.30
N TYR A 429 19.90 8.56 -7.03
CA TYR A 429 21.28 8.45 -6.64
C TYR A 429 21.64 6.97 -6.46
N ASP A 430 22.43 6.43 -7.38
CA ASP A 430 22.86 5.03 -7.34
C ASP A 430 24.11 4.88 -6.45
N ALA A 431 23.94 4.19 -5.31
CA ALA A 431 25.00 4.01 -4.32
C ALA A 431 26.03 2.96 -4.78
N VAL A 432 27.32 3.30 -4.68
CA VAL A 432 28.42 2.44 -5.16
C VAL A 432 29.01 1.57 -4.04
N GLY A 433 29.95 0.68 -4.39
CA GLY A 433 30.52 -0.33 -3.48
C GLY A 433 31.04 0.22 -2.14
N HIS A 434 31.69 1.40 -2.13
CA HIS A 434 32.19 2.02 -0.89
C HIS A 434 31.10 2.71 -0.04
N GLU A 435 29.93 2.99 -0.61
CA GLU A 435 28.78 3.56 0.11
C GLU A 435 27.91 2.47 0.75
N SER A 436 28.00 1.22 0.26
CA SER A 436 27.26 0.09 0.82
C SER A 436 27.93 -0.51 2.04
N SER A 437 27.17 -0.79 3.09
CA SER A 437 27.68 -1.53 4.26
C SER A 437 28.22 -2.94 3.91
N LEU A 438 27.85 -3.49 2.75
CA LEU A 438 28.33 -4.80 2.27
C LEU A 438 29.86 -4.86 2.14
N ILE A 439 30.53 -3.73 1.89
CA ILE A 439 32.01 -3.65 1.88
C ILE A 439 32.65 -4.12 3.19
N ARG A 440 31.94 -3.98 4.32
CA ARG A 440 32.41 -4.40 5.65
C ARG A 440 32.14 -5.89 5.94
N SER A 441 31.21 -6.51 5.22
CA SER A 441 30.80 -7.90 5.43
C SER A 441 31.40 -8.87 4.42
N TYR A 442 31.68 -8.41 3.20
CA TYR A 442 32.22 -9.21 2.10
C TYR A 442 33.64 -8.76 1.69
N GLY A 443 34.01 -7.49 1.95
CA GLY A 443 35.25 -6.89 1.46
C GLY A 443 35.09 -6.21 0.09
N PRO A 444 36.00 -5.28 -0.28
CA PRO A 444 35.87 -4.47 -1.49
C PRO A 444 36.04 -5.24 -2.81
N THR A 445 36.70 -6.40 -2.77
CA THR A 445 37.01 -7.23 -3.95
C THR A 445 36.10 -8.44 -4.11
N ASP A 446 35.15 -8.66 -3.19
CA ASP A 446 34.13 -9.70 -3.37
C ASP A 446 33.15 -9.27 -4.48
N VAL A 447 32.66 -10.24 -5.26
CA VAL A 447 31.73 -10.00 -6.36
C VAL A 447 30.43 -9.32 -5.87
N VAL A 448 29.97 -9.58 -4.64
CA VAL A 448 28.80 -8.94 -4.03
C VAL A 448 28.94 -7.41 -3.92
N VAL A 449 30.18 -6.90 -3.85
CA VAL A 449 30.47 -5.46 -3.71
C VAL A 449 31.01 -4.87 -5.02
N SER A 450 31.80 -5.63 -5.76
CA SER A 450 32.51 -5.17 -6.96
C SER A 450 31.74 -5.34 -8.27
N ASP A 451 30.94 -6.41 -8.42
CA ASP A 451 30.01 -6.60 -9.55
C ASP A 451 28.70 -7.25 -9.08
N PRO A 452 27.74 -6.44 -8.59
CA PRO A 452 26.45 -6.93 -8.14
C PRO A 452 25.64 -7.64 -9.22
N GLU A 453 25.84 -7.35 -10.51
CA GLU A 453 25.10 -8.00 -11.60
C GLU A 453 25.59 -9.42 -11.84
N VAL A 454 26.91 -9.65 -11.81
CA VAL A 454 27.49 -11.00 -11.78
C VAL A 454 27.12 -11.72 -10.48
N ALA A 455 27.15 -11.05 -9.33
CA ALA A 455 26.80 -11.66 -8.04
C ALA A 455 25.35 -12.17 -7.97
N LYS A 456 24.40 -11.48 -8.64
CA LYS A 456 22.98 -11.88 -8.71
C LYS A 456 22.72 -13.04 -9.68
N ARG A 457 23.61 -13.26 -10.65
CA ARG A 457 23.43 -14.26 -11.71
C ARG A 457 23.18 -15.65 -11.12
N ASP A 458 22.12 -16.29 -11.59
CA ASP A 458 21.65 -17.62 -11.18
C ASP A 458 21.34 -17.80 -9.68
N LYS A 459 21.30 -16.71 -8.89
CA LYS A 459 20.95 -16.76 -7.45
C LYS A 459 19.46 -16.54 -7.16
N GLY A 460 18.73 -15.97 -8.12
CA GLY A 460 17.29 -15.70 -8.02
C GLY A 460 16.89 -14.63 -6.98
N TRP A 461 15.58 -14.36 -6.90
CA TRP A 461 15.04 -13.26 -6.08
C TRP A 461 15.37 -13.36 -4.60
N GLY A 462 15.39 -14.57 -4.02
CA GLY A 462 15.69 -14.77 -2.59
C GLY A 462 17.09 -14.30 -2.17
N PHE A 463 18.06 -14.29 -3.10
CA PHE A 463 19.37 -13.69 -2.87
C PHE A 463 19.32 -12.15 -2.91
N VAL A 464 18.67 -11.58 -3.93
CA VAL A 464 18.49 -10.12 -4.07
C VAL A 464 17.78 -9.53 -2.86
N ALA A 465 16.68 -10.15 -2.44
CA ALA A 465 15.89 -9.75 -1.29
C ALA A 465 16.70 -9.79 0.02
N ARG A 466 17.46 -10.88 0.24
CA ARG A 466 18.26 -11.05 1.46
C ARG A 466 19.47 -10.11 1.51
N VAL A 467 20.27 -10.05 0.44
CA VAL A 467 21.56 -9.33 0.43
C VAL A 467 21.35 -7.84 0.15
N TYR A 468 20.71 -7.49 -0.96
CA TYR A 468 20.68 -6.09 -1.43
C TYR A 468 19.46 -5.28 -0.94
N LEU A 469 18.34 -5.93 -0.57
CA LEU A 469 17.17 -5.22 -0.01
C LEU A 469 17.07 -5.32 1.52
N GLY A 470 17.52 -6.43 2.13
CA GLY A 470 17.51 -6.64 3.58
C GLY A 470 18.86 -6.41 4.26
N GLY A 471 19.95 -6.84 3.63
CA GLY A 471 21.28 -6.99 4.25
C GLY A 471 22.24 -5.80 4.12
N GLN A 472 21.78 -4.64 3.67
CA GLN A 472 22.64 -3.46 3.54
C GLN A 472 22.03 -2.16 4.07
N ASN A 473 22.92 -1.28 4.52
CA ASN A 473 22.73 0.14 4.79
C ASN A 473 23.60 0.97 3.83
N VAL A 474 23.43 2.29 3.84
CA VAL A 474 24.16 3.23 2.97
C VAL A 474 24.83 4.34 3.79
N THR A 475 26.13 4.53 3.61
CA THR A 475 26.89 5.72 4.01
C THR A 475 27.14 6.54 2.75
N LEU A 476 26.54 7.72 2.64
CA LEU A 476 26.63 8.53 1.42
C LEU A 476 27.96 9.29 1.33
N ASP A 477 28.55 9.29 0.13
CA ASP A 477 29.63 10.21 -0.23
C ASP A 477 29.10 11.65 -0.21
N LEU A 478 29.59 12.46 0.74
CA LEU A 478 29.12 13.82 0.96
C LEU A 478 29.53 14.81 -0.15
N ALA A 479 30.55 14.50 -0.96
CA ALA A 479 30.91 15.30 -2.12
C ALA A 479 29.94 15.01 -3.28
N ARG A 480 29.82 13.73 -3.66
CA ARG A 480 28.92 13.28 -4.75
C ARG A 480 27.45 13.60 -4.46
N PHE A 481 26.98 13.33 -3.23
CA PHE A 481 25.61 13.65 -2.84
C PHE A 481 25.39 15.17 -2.64
N GLY A 482 26.45 15.93 -2.38
CA GLY A 482 26.42 17.40 -2.35
C GLY A 482 26.04 18.01 -3.71
N GLU A 483 26.44 17.39 -4.82
CA GLU A 483 26.01 17.81 -6.16
C GLU A 483 24.51 17.60 -6.38
N THR A 484 23.98 16.42 -6.02
CA THR A 484 22.53 16.12 -6.05
C THR A 484 21.74 17.15 -5.25
N LEU A 485 22.15 17.40 -4.00
CA LEU A 485 21.51 18.41 -3.15
C LEU A 485 21.55 19.82 -3.80
N SER A 486 22.68 20.19 -4.40
CA SER A 486 22.85 21.49 -5.06
C SER A 486 21.95 21.63 -6.30
N ARG A 487 21.82 20.58 -7.12
CA ARG A 487 20.87 20.54 -8.25
C ARG A 487 19.42 20.67 -7.78
N MET A 488 19.04 19.93 -6.75
CA MET A 488 17.68 19.98 -6.20
C MET A 488 17.36 21.34 -5.58
N HIS A 489 18.32 21.99 -4.92
CA HIS A 489 18.13 23.32 -4.33
C HIS A 489 17.89 24.38 -5.42
N ALA A 490 18.75 24.39 -6.46
CA ALA A 490 18.59 25.29 -7.60
C ALA A 490 17.28 25.04 -8.37
N ARG A 491 16.81 23.79 -8.45
CA ARG A 491 15.48 23.46 -8.99
C ARG A 491 14.36 24.03 -8.11
N ALA A 492 14.38 23.75 -6.80
CA ALA A 492 13.32 24.14 -5.89
C ALA A 492 13.15 25.67 -5.84
N LEU A 493 14.25 26.43 -5.81
CA LEU A 493 14.21 27.90 -5.95
C LEU A 493 13.55 28.36 -7.26
N ARG A 494 13.84 27.69 -8.39
CA ARG A 494 13.22 28.01 -9.69
C ARG A 494 11.71 27.74 -9.70
N VAL A 495 11.26 26.62 -9.14
CA VAL A 495 9.83 26.28 -9.05
C VAL A 495 9.09 27.30 -8.18
N ARG A 496 9.63 27.61 -6.99
CA ARG A 496 9.07 28.63 -6.07
C ARG A 496 9.03 30.03 -6.72
N SER A 497 10.03 30.38 -7.53
CA SER A 497 10.07 31.63 -8.29
C SER A 497 8.94 31.73 -9.33
N LEU A 498 8.70 30.67 -10.11
CA LEU A 498 7.62 30.63 -11.10
C LEU A 498 6.24 30.70 -10.43
N GLN A 499 6.01 29.90 -9.39
CA GLN A 499 4.77 29.92 -8.61
C GLN A 499 4.48 31.28 -7.96
N SER A 500 5.52 32.07 -7.67
CA SER A 500 5.39 33.44 -7.13
C SER A 500 5.13 34.51 -8.21
N GLN A 501 5.21 34.14 -9.50
CA GLN A 501 4.90 35.00 -10.66
C GLN A 501 3.54 34.66 -11.29
N GLU A 502 3.03 33.44 -11.04
CA GLU A 502 1.71 32.97 -11.46
C GLU A 502 0.60 33.25 -10.42
N ALA A 503 0.96 33.78 -9.24
CA ALA A 503 0.02 34.22 -8.21
C ALA A 503 -0.57 35.61 -8.57
N PRO A 504 -1.91 35.77 -8.59
CA PRO A 504 -2.58 37.03 -8.96
C PRO A 504 -2.64 38.07 -7.83
#